data_AF-A0A3B9YT37-F1
#
_entry.id   AF-A0A3B9YT37-F1
#
_cell.length_a   1.000
_cell.length_b   1.000
_cell.length_c   1.000
_cell.angle_alpha   90.00
_cell.angle_beta   90.00
_cell.angle_gamma   90.00
#
_symmetry.space_group_name_H-M   'P 1'
#
loop_
_entity.id
_entity.type
_entity.pdbx_description
1 polymer ?
#
loop_
_entity_poly.entity_id
_entity_poly.type
_entity_poly.pdbx_seq_one_letter_code
_entity_poly.pdbx_strand_id
1 'polypeptide(L)'
;VEFRVPPVDWDRTAQTVMTAEWVEGISLKDRARLIEAGHDLKLLAARVIQTFLRQALNRGFFHADMHPGNLFVDAKGMLVAVDYGITGRLDAAMRRFMAETLHGFLMRDYRRIADIHFAVGFVAPPHTRDDFAQALRAV
;
A
#
# COMPACT_ATOMS: atom_id res chain seq x y z
N VAL A 1 1.53 3.33 16.37
CA VAL A 1 0.49 3.10 15.33
C VAL A 1 0.55 4.32 14.42
N GLU A 2 0.89 4.15 13.14
CA GLU A 2 1.16 5.27 12.21
C GLU A 2 0.04 5.50 11.20
N PHE A 3 -1.06 4.72 11.28
CA PHE A 3 -2.20 4.79 10.38
C PHE A 3 -3.50 4.67 11.16
N ARG A 4 -4.48 5.50 10.82
CA ARG A 4 -5.77 5.63 11.47
C ARG A 4 -6.89 5.64 10.44
N VAL A 5 -8.01 5.06 10.86
CA VAL A 5 -9.29 5.05 10.14
C VAL A 5 -10.27 5.84 11.01
N PRO A 6 -10.87 6.94 10.53
CA PRO A 6 -11.91 7.66 11.26
C PRO A 6 -13.10 6.72 11.50
N PRO A 7 -13.67 6.70 12.72
CA PRO A 7 -14.84 5.89 12.98
C PRO A 7 -16.02 6.33 12.11
N VAL A 8 -16.80 5.34 11.64
CA VAL A 8 -18.02 5.56 10.89
C VAL A 8 -19.13 5.95 11.86
N ASP A 9 -19.89 6.99 11.52
CA ASP A 9 -21.15 7.33 12.15
C ASP A 9 -22.27 6.55 11.47
N TRP A 10 -22.64 5.42 12.05
CA TRP A 10 -23.65 4.53 11.50
C TRP A 10 -25.06 5.12 11.56
N ASP A 11 -25.34 6.01 12.52
CA ASP A 11 -26.66 6.64 12.68
C ASP A 11 -26.94 7.66 11.58
N ARG A 12 -25.88 8.21 10.97
CA ARG A 12 -25.94 9.19 9.87
C ARG A 12 -25.44 8.63 8.55
N THR A 13 -25.32 7.31 8.43
CA THR A 13 -24.94 6.62 7.19
C THR A 13 -26.18 5.99 6.54
N ALA A 14 -26.31 6.12 5.23
CA ALA A 14 -27.38 5.56 4.42
C ALA A 14 -26.80 4.93 3.14
N GLN A 15 -27.66 4.35 2.31
CA GLN A 15 -27.24 3.60 1.11
C GLN A 15 -26.34 4.40 0.15
N THR A 16 -26.54 5.72 0.05
CA THR A 16 -25.80 6.61 -0.86
C THR A 16 -24.98 7.67 -0.15
N VAL A 17 -24.89 7.64 1.18
CA VAL A 17 -24.20 8.64 2.00
C VAL A 17 -23.44 7.92 3.12
N MET A 18 -22.13 8.06 3.16
CA MET A 18 -21.30 7.60 4.28
C MET A 18 -20.89 8.79 5.13
N THR A 19 -21.11 8.69 6.45
CA THR A 19 -20.70 9.70 7.42
C THR A 19 -19.63 9.12 8.34
N ALA A 20 -18.54 9.86 8.55
CA ALA A 20 -17.44 9.46 9.42
C ALA A 20 -16.95 10.66 10.24
N GLU A 21 -16.11 10.41 11.24
CA GLU A 21 -15.46 11.48 12.00
C GLU A 21 -14.72 12.46 11.07
N TRP A 22 -14.88 13.74 11.36
CA TRP A 22 -14.15 14.81 10.69
C TRP A 22 -12.65 14.71 10.97
N VAL A 23 -11.84 14.67 9.91
CA VAL A 23 -10.38 14.58 10.02
C VAL A 23 -9.77 15.97 9.96
N GLU A 24 -9.20 16.41 11.08
CA GLU A 24 -8.31 17.57 11.10
C GLU A 24 -6.89 17.17 10.70
N GLY A 25 -6.53 17.47 9.45
CA GLY A 25 -5.20 17.16 8.93
C GLY A 25 -4.89 17.90 7.63
N ILE A 26 -3.66 17.72 7.16
CA ILE A 26 -3.18 18.25 5.88
C ILE A 26 -3.19 17.11 4.87
N SER A 27 -3.83 17.32 3.71
CA SER A 27 -3.81 16.32 2.63
C SER A 27 -2.37 16.08 2.18
N LEU A 28 -2.01 14.81 1.93
CA LEU A 28 -0.70 14.45 1.39
C LEU A 28 -0.44 15.01 -0.01
N LYS A 29 -1.48 15.46 -0.72
CA LYS A 29 -1.38 16.19 -1.99
C LYS A 29 -0.83 17.62 -1.80
N ASP A 30 -1.02 18.24 -0.64
CA ASP A 30 -0.61 19.62 -0.37
C ASP A 30 0.81 19.70 0.21
N ARG A 31 1.79 19.51 -0.67
CA ARG A 31 3.21 19.53 -0.28
C ARG A 31 3.64 20.83 0.39
N ALA A 32 3.09 21.97 -0.02
CA ALA A 32 3.48 23.27 0.52
C ALA A 32 3.07 23.39 1.99
N ARG A 33 1.81 23.08 2.31
CA ARG A 33 1.31 23.10 3.70
C ARG A 33 2.00 22.08 4.59
N LEU A 34 2.35 20.90 4.05
CA LEU A 34 3.12 19.91 4.81
C LEU A 34 4.49 20.44 5.26
N ILE A 35 5.19 21.15 4.36
CA ILE A 35 6.49 21.75 4.65
C ILE A 35 6.32 22.89 5.67
N GLU A 36 5.32 23.75 5.48
CA GLU A 36 5.02 24.86 6.40
C GLU A 36 4.68 24.37 7.81
N ALA A 37 3.93 23.26 7.91
CA ALA A 37 3.62 22.61 9.18
C ALA A 37 4.79 21.84 9.80
N GLY A 38 5.96 21.82 9.14
CA GLY A 38 7.18 21.19 9.66
C GLY A 38 7.22 19.66 9.53
N HIS A 39 6.38 19.06 8.67
CA HIS A 39 6.42 17.61 8.45
C HIS A 39 7.64 17.18 7.63
N ASP A 40 8.30 16.10 8.06
CA ASP A 40 9.33 15.44 7.25
C ASP A 40 8.68 14.60 6.15
N LEU A 41 8.75 15.10 4.92
CA LEU A 41 8.18 14.44 3.74
C LEU A 41 8.81 13.08 3.43
N LYS A 42 10.10 12.89 3.72
CA LYS A 42 10.77 11.60 3.50
C LYS A 42 10.26 10.57 4.49
N LEU A 43 10.10 10.98 5.76
CA LEU A 43 9.51 10.13 6.78
C LEU A 43 8.05 9.78 6.44
N LEU A 44 7.25 10.74 5.97
CA LEU A 44 5.86 10.48 5.56
C LEU A 44 5.77 9.50 4.39
N ALA A 45 6.61 9.66 3.36
CA ALA A 45 6.66 8.74 2.25
C ALA A 45 7.05 7.31 2.70
N ALA A 46 8.02 7.19 3.60
CA ALA A 46 8.40 5.90 4.18
C ALA A 46 7.23 5.28 4.96
N ARG A 47 6.51 6.07 5.77
CA ARG A 47 5.32 5.61 6.52
C ARG A 47 4.20 5.11 5.62
N VAL A 48 3.95 5.78 4.50
CA VAL A 48 2.94 5.35 3.51
C VAL A 48 3.27 3.94 2.99
N ILE A 49 4.50 3.74 2.51
CA ILE A 49 4.94 2.45 1.98
C ILE A 49 4.95 1.36 3.07
N GLN A 50 5.50 1.66 4.25
CA GLN A 50 5.56 0.71 5.37
C GLN A 50 4.17 0.32 5.87
N THR A 51 3.23 1.26 5.90
CA THR A 51 1.83 1.00 6.25
C THR A 51 1.19 0.06 5.24
N PHE A 52 1.32 0.35 3.95
CA PHE A 52 0.80 -0.52 2.89
C PHE A 52 1.38 -1.94 2.98
N LEU A 53 2.71 -2.06 3.09
CA LEU A 53 3.37 -3.36 3.21
C LEU A 53 2.92 -4.12 4.47
N ARG A 54 2.75 -3.44 5.61
CA ARG A 54 2.26 -4.06 6.85
C ARG A 54 0.81 -4.51 6.70
N GLN A 55 -0.04 -3.71 6.08
CA GLN A 55 -1.43 -4.08 5.79
C GLN A 55 -1.51 -5.29 4.85
N ALA A 56 -0.84 -5.23 3.70
CA ALA A 56 -0.88 -6.28 2.69
C ALA A 56 -0.18 -7.57 3.16
N LEU A 57 1.10 -7.49 3.52
CA LEU A 57 1.94 -8.68 3.77
C LEU A 57 1.76 -9.26 5.17
N ASN A 58 1.55 -8.42 6.20
CA ASN A 58 1.41 -8.90 7.58
C ASN A 58 -0.06 -9.15 7.96
N ARG A 59 -0.99 -8.28 7.57
CA ARG A 59 -2.41 -8.42 7.93
C ARG A 59 -3.27 -9.10 6.87
N GLY A 60 -2.86 -9.10 5.60
CA GLY A 60 -3.67 -9.64 4.51
C GLY A 60 -4.92 -8.82 4.20
N PHE A 61 -5.05 -7.61 4.76
CA PHE A 61 -6.12 -6.66 4.46
C PHE A 61 -5.50 -5.28 4.31
N PHE A 62 -5.76 -4.63 3.18
CA PHE A 62 -5.05 -3.43 2.79
C PHE A 62 -5.89 -2.43 2.04
N HIS A 63 -5.51 -1.15 2.18
CA HIS A 63 -6.00 -0.08 1.34
C HIS A 63 -5.29 -0.16 -0.02
N ALA A 64 -6.04 -0.46 -1.08
CA ALA A 64 -5.48 -0.67 -2.41
C ALA A 64 -5.24 0.64 -3.17
N ASP A 65 -5.84 1.74 -2.72
CA ASP A 65 -5.65 3.07 -3.31
C ASP A 65 -5.01 4.08 -2.35
N MET A 66 -3.73 3.89 -2.01
CA MET A 66 -2.95 4.78 -1.11
C MET A 66 -2.55 6.11 -1.79
N HIS A 67 -3.42 6.68 -2.64
CA HIS A 67 -3.17 7.91 -3.36
C HIS A 67 -3.14 9.13 -2.39
N PRO A 68 -2.28 10.14 -2.61
CA PRO A 68 -2.15 11.31 -1.72
C PRO A 68 -3.43 12.12 -1.49
N GLY A 69 -4.44 11.98 -2.37
CA GLY A 69 -5.75 12.60 -2.20
C GLY A 69 -6.64 11.93 -1.14
N ASN A 70 -6.42 10.65 -0.86
CA ASN A 70 -7.23 9.85 0.08
C ASN A 70 -6.61 9.79 1.48
N LEU A 71 -5.44 10.41 1.63
CA LEU A 71 -4.63 10.34 2.84
C LEU A 71 -4.35 11.75 3.36
N PHE A 72 -4.53 11.90 4.65
CA PHE A 72 -4.21 13.10 5.42
C PHE A 72 -3.14 12.77 6.44
N VAL A 73 -2.44 13.79 6.90
CA VAL A 73 -1.57 13.70 8.07
C VAL A 73 -2.11 14.64 9.15
N ASP A 74 -2.24 14.12 10.36
CA ASP A 74 -2.60 14.95 11.52
C ASP A 74 -1.40 15.72 12.08
N ALA A 75 -1.63 16.61 13.04
CA ALA A 75 -0.58 17.40 13.68
C ALA A 75 0.51 16.54 14.37
N LYS A 76 0.24 15.26 14.68
CA LYS A 76 1.19 14.32 15.29
C LYS A 76 1.96 13.50 14.24
N GLY A 77 1.71 13.72 12.96
CA GLY A 77 2.35 12.98 11.87
C GLY A 77 1.72 11.61 11.61
N MET A 78 0.51 11.33 12.12
CA MET A 78 -0.23 10.09 11.88
C MET A 78 -0.94 10.15 10.53
N LEU A 79 -0.83 9.09 9.74
CA LEU A 79 -1.57 8.96 8.49
C LEU A 79 -3.03 8.64 8.79
N VAL A 80 -3.95 9.34 8.15
CA VAL A 80 -5.39 9.15 8.28
C VAL A 80 -5.98 8.94 6.88
N ALA A 81 -6.61 7.78 6.65
CA ALA A 81 -7.34 7.55 5.40
C ALA A 81 -8.74 8.15 5.50
N VAL A 82 -9.26 8.65 4.39
CA VAL A 82 -10.64 9.19 4.31
C VAL A 82 -11.47 8.52 3.21
N ASP A 83 -10.83 7.91 2.23
CA ASP A 83 -11.48 7.04 1.25
C ASP A 83 -11.24 5.57 1.64
N TYR A 84 -12.18 4.70 1.30
CA TYR A 84 -12.13 3.24 1.53
C TYR A 84 -12.72 2.44 0.36
N GLY A 85 -13.01 3.09 -0.77
CA GLY A 85 -13.70 2.50 -1.91
C GLY A 85 -12.92 1.37 -2.57
N ILE A 86 -11.59 1.37 -2.43
CA ILE A 86 -10.72 0.32 -2.98
C ILE A 86 -9.89 -0.30 -1.86
N THR A 87 -10.39 -1.40 -1.31
CA THR A 87 -9.69 -2.23 -0.32
C THR A 87 -9.60 -3.67 -0.81
N GLY A 88 -8.57 -4.39 -0.37
CA GLY A 88 -8.28 -5.73 -0.84
C GLY A 88 -7.93 -6.70 0.30
N ARG A 89 -8.09 -8.00 0.01
CA ARG A 89 -7.63 -9.09 0.88
C ARG A 89 -6.65 -9.98 0.13
N LEU A 90 -5.62 -10.43 0.83
CA LEU A 90 -4.66 -11.41 0.35
C LEU A 90 -4.71 -12.63 1.27
N ASP A 91 -4.87 -13.80 0.66
CA ASP A 91 -4.71 -15.06 1.38
C ASP A 91 -3.24 -15.31 1.73
N ALA A 92 -2.99 -16.37 2.52
CA ALA A 92 -1.64 -16.69 2.97
C ALA A 92 -0.69 -17.01 1.80
N ALA A 93 -1.18 -17.64 0.74
CA ALA A 93 -0.39 -18.02 -0.43
C ALA A 93 0.07 -16.77 -1.19
N MET A 94 -0.83 -15.84 -1.46
CA MET A 94 -0.53 -14.58 -2.14
C MET A 94 0.36 -13.68 -1.30
N ARG A 95 0.16 -13.62 0.02
CA ARG A 95 1.06 -12.90 0.94
C ARG A 95 2.48 -13.45 0.89
N ARG A 96 2.62 -14.79 0.89
CA ARG A 96 3.92 -15.46 0.76
C ARG A 96 4.55 -15.16 -0.59
N PHE A 97 3.80 -15.26 -1.68
CA PHE A 97 4.23 -14.91 -3.03
C PHE A 97 4.81 -13.49 -3.10
N MET A 98 4.06 -12.49 -2.61
CA MET A 98 4.51 -11.10 -2.62
C MET A 98 5.74 -10.87 -1.74
N ALA A 99 5.80 -11.50 -0.56
CA ALA A 99 6.94 -11.40 0.34
C ALA A 99 8.21 -12.01 -0.27
N GLU A 100 8.10 -13.17 -0.91
CA GLU A 100 9.24 -13.81 -1.57
C GLU A 100 9.69 -13.04 -2.82
N THR A 101 8.75 -12.44 -3.56
CA THR A 101 9.06 -11.57 -4.69
C THR A 101 9.85 -10.34 -4.24
N LEU A 102 9.38 -9.65 -3.20
CA LEU A 102 10.08 -8.50 -2.63
C LEU A 102 11.47 -8.89 -2.10
N HIS A 103 11.57 -10.01 -1.40
CA HIS A 103 12.85 -10.54 -0.92
C HIS A 103 13.81 -10.85 -2.07
N GLY A 104 13.32 -11.47 -3.14
CA GLY A 104 14.10 -11.75 -4.34
C GLY A 104 14.68 -10.48 -4.97
N PHE A 105 13.89 -9.40 -5.06
CA PHE A 105 14.40 -8.11 -5.56
C PHE A 105 15.50 -7.53 -4.66
N LEU A 106 15.32 -7.58 -3.34
CA LEU A 106 16.32 -7.09 -2.37
C LEU A 106 17.63 -7.87 -2.46
N MET A 107 17.55 -9.18 -2.65
CA MET A 107 18.72 -10.07 -2.77
C MET A 107 19.27 -10.14 -4.21
N ARG A 108 18.63 -9.47 -5.17
CA ARG A 108 18.92 -9.56 -6.61
C ARG A 108 18.88 -11.01 -7.14
N ASP A 109 18.03 -11.84 -6.54
CA ASP A 109 17.80 -13.23 -6.97
C ASP A 109 16.66 -13.29 -7.99
N TYR A 110 16.95 -12.81 -9.19
CA TYR A 110 15.96 -12.73 -10.28
C TYR A 110 15.49 -14.10 -10.76
N ARG A 111 16.31 -15.15 -10.56
CA ARG A 111 15.90 -16.52 -10.89
C ARG A 111 14.81 -16.98 -9.94
N ARG A 112 14.98 -16.75 -8.64
CA ARG A 112 13.96 -17.08 -7.64
C ARG A 112 12.66 -16.34 -7.90
N ILE A 113 12.71 -15.05 -8.26
CA ILE A 113 11.51 -14.28 -8.61
C ILE A 113 10.79 -14.94 -9.80
N ALA A 114 11.53 -15.30 -10.86
CA ALA A 114 10.94 -15.98 -12.02
C ALA A 114 10.30 -17.31 -11.64
N ASP A 115 10.99 -18.15 -10.87
CA ASP A 115 10.45 -19.45 -10.44
C ASP A 115 9.13 -19.30 -9.69
N ILE A 116 9.04 -18.32 -8.79
CA ILE A 116 7.83 -18.03 -8.02
C ILE A 116 6.71 -17.51 -8.93
N HIS A 117 6.98 -16.60 -9.88
CA HIS A 117 5.95 -16.09 -10.80
C HIS A 117 5.35 -17.16 -11.71
N PHE A 118 6.18 -18.11 -12.17
CA PHE A 118 5.70 -19.27 -12.92
C PHE A 118 4.91 -20.23 -12.03
N ALA A 119 5.32 -20.45 -10.78
CA ALA A 119 4.62 -21.36 -9.86
C ALA A 119 3.20 -20.90 -9.53
N VAL A 120 2.95 -19.59 -9.48
CA VAL A 120 1.61 -19.01 -9.23
C VAL A 120 0.82 -18.77 -10.54
N GLY A 121 1.40 -19.10 -11.70
CA GLY A 121 0.72 -18.99 -12.99
C GLY A 121 0.58 -17.56 -13.52
N PHE A 122 1.41 -16.62 -13.04
CA PHE A 122 1.35 -15.21 -13.46
C PHE A 122 2.09 -14.93 -14.76
N VAL A 123 2.85 -15.90 -15.27
CA VAL A 123 3.54 -15.80 -16.57
C VAL A 123 2.91 -16.80 -17.54
N ALA A 124 2.35 -16.28 -18.62
CA ALA A 124 1.77 -17.09 -19.68
C ALA A 124 2.84 -17.58 -20.67
N PRO A 125 2.64 -18.75 -21.32
CA PRO A 125 3.43 -19.14 -22.48
C PRO A 125 3.39 -18.05 -23.58
N PRO A 126 4.43 -17.91 -24.43
CA PRO A 126 5.58 -18.80 -24.59
C PRO A 126 6.81 -18.43 -23.73
N HIS A 127 6.67 -17.48 -22.80
CA HIS A 127 7.81 -16.97 -22.04
C HIS A 127 8.47 -18.05 -21.18
N THR A 128 9.79 -18.04 -21.13
CA THR A 128 10.56 -18.93 -20.25
C THR A 128 10.95 -18.23 -18.94
N ARG A 129 11.36 -19.04 -17.95
CA ARG A 129 11.90 -18.53 -16.69
C ARG A 129 13.16 -17.69 -16.90
N ASP A 130 14.00 -18.05 -17.87
CA ASP A 130 15.23 -17.33 -18.19
C ASP A 130 14.93 -15.96 -18.81
N ASP A 131 14.01 -15.91 -19.79
CA ASP A 131 13.59 -14.66 -20.42
C ASP A 131 13.01 -13.69 -19.37
N PHE A 132 12.16 -14.21 -18.49
CA PHE A 132 11.55 -13.39 -17.45
C PHE A 132 12.58 -12.92 -16.41
N ALA A 133 13.49 -13.80 -15.97
CA ALA A 133 14.57 -13.41 -15.06
C ALA A 133 15.50 -12.36 -15.68
N GLN A 134 15.75 -12.42 -16.99
CA GLN A 134 16.52 -11.41 -17.71
C GLN A 134 15.78 -10.07 -17.76
N ALA A 135 14.47 -10.08 -18.03
CA ALA A 135 13.66 -8.87 -18.03
C ALA A 135 13.63 -8.19 -16.65
N LEU A 136 13.54 -8.96 -15.57
CA LEU A 136 13.55 -8.45 -14.19
C LEU A 136 14.86 -7.74 -13.80
N ARG A 137 15.98 -8.06 -14.45
CA ARG A 137 17.28 -7.40 -14.20
C ARG A 137 17.33 -5.97 -14.74
N ALA A 138 16.47 -5.63 -15.69
CA ALA A 138 16.44 -4.32 -16.33
C ALA A 138 15.59 -3.29 -15.56
N VAL A 139 14.97 -3.68 -14.44
CA VAL A 139 14.10 -2.85 -13.58
C VAL A 139 14.88 -2.26 -12.41
#